data_AF-A0A843T988-F1
#
_entry.id   AF-A0A843T988-F1
#
_cell.length_a   1.000
_cell.length_b   1.000
_cell.length_c   1.000
_cell.angle_alpha   90.00
_cell.angle_beta   90.00
_cell.angle_gamma   90.00
#
_symmetry.space_group_name_H-M   'P 1'
#
loop_
_entity.id
_entity.type
_entity.pdbx_description
1 polymer ?
#
loop_
_entity_poly.entity_id
_entity_poly.type
_entity_poly.pdbx_seq_one_letter_code
_entity_poly.pdbx_strand_id
1 'polypeptide(L)'
;MATTARITVTLPGDVVEEIDRWEKNRSRFVLEAVQRELKERRREKLRRSLENPHPESDQFAEIGFDEWAGSLPDELASDLVDLTAGSPVRWVPGEGWIEDDE
;
A
#
# COMPACT_ATOMS: atom_id res chain seq x y z
N MET A 1 18.25 12.71 -1.20
CA MET A 1 17.99 14.16 -1.16
C MET A 1 16.57 14.39 -1.64
N ALA A 2 15.72 15.06 -0.87
CA ALA A 2 14.35 15.35 -1.30
C ALA A 2 14.41 16.51 -2.32
N THR A 3 14.32 16.17 -3.61
CA THR A 3 14.18 17.15 -4.69
C THR A 3 12.77 17.71 -4.67
N THR A 4 12.63 18.94 -4.18
CA THR A 4 11.34 19.64 -4.19
C THR A 4 10.98 20.02 -5.62
N ALA A 5 9.80 19.59 -6.09
CA ALA A 5 9.25 19.96 -7.40
C ALA A 5 8.06 20.90 -7.22
N ARG A 6 7.93 21.93 -8.09
CA ARG A 6 6.81 22.89 -8.05
C ARG A 6 5.75 22.50 -9.09
N ILE A 7 4.49 22.53 -8.67
CA ILE A 7 3.33 22.25 -9.51
C ILE A 7 2.43 23.49 -9.51
N THR A 8 1.91 23.86 -10.69
CA THR A 8 0.86 24.89 -10.84
C THR A 8 -0.40 24.20 -11.35
N VAL A 9 -1.53 24.44 -10.69
CA VAL A 9 -2.83 23.87 -11.06
C VAL A 9 -3.86 24.98 -11.20
N THR A 10 -4.81 24.78 -12.12
CA THR A 10 -5.99 25.64 -12.27
C THR A 10 -7.16 24.93 -11.59
N LEU A 11 -7.79 25.60 -10.63
CA LEU A 11 -8.95 25.12 -9.91
C LEU A 11 -10.12 26.10 -10.08
N PRO A 12 -11.38 25.63 -10.00
CA PRO A 12 -12.55 26.50 -9.90
C PRO A 12 -12.42 27.50 -8.74
N GLY A 13 -12.89 28.73 -8.94
CA GLY A 13 -12.73 29.82 -7.97
C GLY A 13 -13.45 29.55 -6.64
N ASP A 14 -14.63 28.95 -6.71
CA ASP A 14 -15.42 28.50 -5.55
C ASP A 14 -14.67 27.48 -4.70
N VAL A 15 -13.94 26.55 -5.32
CA VAL A 15 -13.11 25.57 -4.60
C VAL A 15 -11.95 26.27 -3.87
N VAL A 16 -11.31 27.25 -4.52
CA VAL A 16 -10.22 28.02 -3.89
C VAL A 16 -10.75 28.85 -2.71
N GLU A 17 -11.91 29.49 -2.88
CA GLU A 17 -12.58 30.21 -1.80
C GLU A 17 -12.94 29.29 -0.62
N GLU A 18 -13.38 28.06 -0.90
CA GLU A 18 -13.67 27.10 0.16
C GLU A 18 -12.41 26.68 0.89
N ILE A 19 -11.31 26.39 0.18
CA ILE A 19 -10.01 26.11 0.80
C ILE A 19 -9.60 27.25 1.73
N ASP A 20 -9.74 28.50 1.29
CA ASP A 20 -9.37 29.69 2.06
C ASP A 20 -10.19 29.87 3.34
N ARG A 21 -11.44 29.37 3.38
CA ARG A 21 -12.27 29.40 4.59
C ARG A 21 -11.75 28.46 5.66
N TRP A 22 -11.19 27.32 5.26
CA TRP A 22 -10.76 26.27 6.18
C TRP A 22 -9.28 26.37 6.56
N GLU A 23 -8.42 26.80 5.63
CA GLU A 23 -6.97 26.75 5.82
C GLU A 23 -6.30 28.00 5.23
N LYS A 24 -5.42 28.65 6.01
CA LYS A 24 -4.70 29.84 5.54
C LYS A 24 -3.56 29.47 4.59
N ASN A 25 -3.04 28.24 4.70
CA ASN A 25 -1.99 27.72 3.84
C ASN A 25 -2.53 26.72 2.80
N ARG A 26 -2.93 27.24 1.64
CA ARG A 26 -3.44 26.44 0.50
C ARG A 26 -2.50 25.29 0.11
N SER A 27 -1.18 25.53 0.09
CA SER A 27 -0.20 24.52 -0.30
C SER A 27 -0.17 23.34 0.67
N ARG A 28 -0.32 23.63 1.97
CA ARG A 28 -0.42 22.58 3.00
C ARG A 28 -1.71 21.78 2.84
N PHE A 29 -2.84 22.44 2.64
CA PHE A 29 -4.12 21.76 2.40
C PHE A 29 -4.04 20.83 1.20
N VAL A 30 -3.51 21.31 0.07
CA VAL A 30 -3.35 20.50 -1.14
C VAL A 30 -2.40 19.33 -0.90
N LEU A 31 -1.29 19.53 -0.18
CA LEU A 31 -0.36 18.45 0.15
C LEU A 31 -1.05 17.35 0.98
N GLU A 32 -1.77 17.71 2.04
CA GLU A 32 -2.46 16.76 2.91
C GLU A 32 -3.56 16.01 2.15
N ALA A 33 -4.33 16.71 1.32
CA ALA A 33 -5.36 16.10 0.46
C ALA A 33 -4.75 15.10 -0.54
N VAL A 34 -3.65 15.47 -1.20
CA VAL A 34 -2.95 14.59 -2.16
C VAL A 34 -2.36 13.37 -1.44
N GLN A 35 -1.77 13.55 -0.26
CA GLN A 35 -1.24 12.43 0.54
C GLN A 35 -2.34 11.43 0.92
N ARG A 36 -3.50 11.94 1.35
CA ARG A 36 -4.66 11.10 1.65
C ARG A 36 -5.13 10.33 0.43
N GLU A 37 -5.33 11.00 -0.69
CA GLU A 37 -5.77 10.38 -1.95
C GLU A 37 -4.77 9.31 -2.44
N LEU A 38 -3.47 9.59 -2.39
CA LEU A 38 -2.44 8.62 -2.78
C LEU A 38 -2.44 7.39 -1.87
N LYS A 39 -2.67 7.57 -0.56
CA LYS A 39 -2.79 6.47 0.39
C LYS A 39 -4.01 5.60 0.06
N GLU A 40 -5.15 6.22 -0.20
CA GLU A 40 -6.39 5.53 -0.58
C GLU A 40 -6.23 4.76 -1.90
N ARG A 41 -5.65 5.38 -2.93
CA ARG A 41 -5.36 4.70 -4.22
C ARG A 41 -4.38 3.54 -4.08
N ARG A 42 -3.34 3.69 -3.25
CA ARG A 42 -2.39 2.61 -3.00
C ARG A 42 -3.07 1.42 -2.31
N ARG A 43 -3.93 1.70 -1.33
CA ARG A 43 -4.72 0.66 -0.65
C ARG A 43 -5.67 -0.04 -1.62
N GLU A 44 -6.37 0.69 -2.47
CA GLU A 44 -7.25 0.10 -3.47
C GLU A 44 -6.49 -0.73 -4.51
N LYS A 45 -5.31 -0.25 -4.95
CA LYS A 45 -4.44 -1.02 -5.84
C LYS A 45 -3.99 -2.33 -5.18
N LEU A 46 -3.59 -2.28 -3.90
CA LEU A 46 -3.24 -3.47 -3.13
C LEU A 46 -4.43 -4.42 -3.02
N ARG A 47 -5.62 -3.90 -2.68
CA ARG A 47 -6.86 -4.68 -2.59
C ARG A 47 -7.14 -5.43 -3.90
N ARG A 48 -7.06 -4.74 -5.04
CA ARG A 48 -7.23 -5.35 -6.36
C ARG A 48 -6.19 -6.43 -6.67
N SER A 49 -4.94 -6.21 -6.25
CA SER A 49 -3.86 -7.18 -6.40
C SER A 49 -4.04 -8.41 -5.52
N LEU A 50 -4.63 -8.26 -4.33
CA LEU A 50 -4.98 -9.36 -3.45
C LEU A 50 -6.21 -10.13 -3.96
N GLU A 51 -7.18 -9.44 -4.57
CA GLU A 51 -8.35 -10.07 -5.20
C GLU A 51 -8.00 -10.79 -6.52
N ASN A 52 -6.94 -10.32 -7.22
CA ASN A 52 -6.46 -10.90 -8.47
C ASN A 52 -4.94 -11.11 -8.34
N PRO A 53 -4.51 -12.15 -7.61
CA PRO A 53 -3.10 -12.46 -7.47
C PRO A 53 -2.44 -12.61 -8.84
N HIS A 54 -1.20 -12.14 -8.96
CA HIS A 54 -0.47 -12.23 -10.22
C HIS A 54 -0.19 -13.70 -10.54
N PRO A 55 -0.24 -14.14 -11.82
CA PRO A 55 0.06 -15.54 -12.17
C PRO A 55 1.48 -15.97 -11.77
N GLU A 56 2.42 -15.02 -11.69
CA GLU A 56 3.78 -15.25 -11.19
C GLU A 56 3.78 -15.59 -9.69
N SER A 57 2.75 -15.17 -8.94
CA SER A 57 2.58 -15.49 -7.52
C SER A 57 2.14 -16.94 -7.28
N ASP A 58 1.58 -17.63 -8.27
CA ASP A 58 1.17 -19.04 -8.14
C ASP A 58 2.38 -19.94 -7.84
N GLN A 59 3.54 -19.65 -8.45
CA GLN A 59 4.79 -20.38 -8.20
C GLN A 59 5.29 -20.22 -6.76
N PHE A 60 4.94 -19.12 -6.09
CA PHE A 60 5.32 -18.84 -4.70
C PHE A 60 4.23 -19.25 -3.70
N ALA A 61 2.98 -19.38 -4.15
CA ALA A 61 1.87 -19.81 -3.31
C ALA A 61 2.06 -21.26 -2.81
N GLU A 62 2.69 -22.12 -3.61
CA GLU A 62 2.96 -23.53 -3.27
C GLU A 62 4.20 -23.73 -2.38
N ILE A 63 5.11 -22.75 -2.37
CA ILE A 63 6.41 -22.83 -1.66
C ILE A 63 6.22 -22.63 -0.14
N GLY A 64 5.12 -22.01 0.30
CA GLY A 64 4.89 -21.73 1.72
C GLY A 64 5.87 -20.68 2.29
N PHE A 65 5.62 -20.26 3.52
CA PHE A 65 6.32 -19.11 4.11
C PHE A 65 7.79 -19.40 4.45
N ASP A 66 8.10 -20.56 5.03
CA ASP A 66 9.45 -20.90 5.50
C ASP A 66 10.45 -21.07 4.34
N GLU A 67 10.03 -21.71 3.24
CA GLU A 67 10.88 -21.90 2.07
C GLU A 67 11.04 -20.59 1.29
N TRP A 68 10.01 -19.74 1.23
CA TRP A 68 10.14 -18.37 0.72
C TRP A 68 11.10 -17.53 1.57
N ALA A 69 10.97 -17.56 2.90
CA ALA A 69 11.85 -16.83 3.82
C ALA A 69 13.30 -17.32 3.72
N GLY A 70 13.52 -18.63 3.54
CA GLY A 70 14.84 -19.21 3.31
C GLY A 70 15.47 -18.88 1.95
N SER A 71 14.67 -18.40 0.98
CA SER A 71 15.17 -17.95 -0.33
C SER A 71 15.68 -16.50 -0.33
N LEU A 72 15.36 -15.72 0.72
CA LEU A 72 15.80 -14.35 0.86
C LEU A 72 17.28 -14.30 1.28
N PRO A 73 18.07 -13.32 0.78
CA PRO A 73 19.39 -13.05 1.32
C PRO A 73 19.30 -12.78 2.83
N ASP A 74 20.23 -13.34 3.62
CA ASP A 74 20.27 -13.22 5.09
C ASP A 74 20.17 -11.77 5.57
N GLU A 75 20.70 -10.82 4.78
CA GLU A 75 20.70 -9.39 5.05
C GLU A 75 19.31 -8.73 4.92
N LEU A 76 18.36 -9.37 4.23
CA LEU A 76 17.03 -8.84 3.94
C LEU A 76 15.91 -9.58 4.70
N ALA A 77 16.14 -10.85 5.07
CA ALA A 77 15.12 -11.69 5.69
C ALA A 77 14.65 -11.15 7.04
N SER A 78 15.56 -10.71 7.91
CA SER A 78 15.24 -10.19 9.25
C SER A 78 14.73 -8.75 9.27
N ASP A 79 15.05 -7.96 8.24
CA ASP A 79 14.73 -6.51 8.18
C ASP A 79 13.39 -6.23 7.49
N LEU A 80 12.90 -7.15 6.65
CA LEU A 80 11.68 -6.95 5.87
C LEU A 80 10.41 -7.37 6.60
N VAL A 81 10.46 -8.47 7.36
CA VAL A 81 9.30 -9.04 8.05
C VAL A 81 9.75 -9.70 9.35
N ASP A 82 9.08 -9.37 10.46
CA ASP A 82 9.22 -10.14 11.69
C ASP A 82 8.46 -11.47 11.53
N LEU A 83 9.22 -12.52 11.23
CA LEU A 83 8.70 -13.88 11.00
C LEU A 83 7.95 -14.45 12.22
N THR A 84 8.16 -13.90 13.42
CA THR A 84 7.54 -14.36 14.67
C THR A 84 6.29 -13.59 15.07
N ALA A 85 6.00 -12.47 14.41
CA ALA A 85 4.87 -11.58 14.72
C ALA A 85 3.68 -11.72 13.75
N GLY A 86 3.78 -12.56 12.72
CA GLY A 86 2.74 -12.78 11.73
C GLY A 86 1.73 -13.85 12.13
N SER A 87 0.48 -13.72 11.65
CA SER A 87 -0.52 -14.80 11.66
C SER A 87 -0.50 -15.49 10.29
N PRO A 88 -0.35 -16.82 10.22
CA PRO A 88 -0.41 -17.53 8.95
C PRO A 88 -1.80 -17.34 8.33
N VAL A 89 -1.86 -17.03 7.04
CA VAL A 89 -3.11 -16.97 6.28
C VAL A 89 -2.94 -17.63 4.93
N ARG A 90 -3.94 -18.36 4.47
CA ARG A 90 -3.99 -18.95 3.12
C ARG A 90 -5.19 -18.45 2.34
N TRP A 91 -5.02 -18.36 1.02
CA TRP A 91 -6.11 -17.99 0.11
C TRP A 91 -6.86 -19.23 -0.38
N VAL A 92 -8.17 -19.27 -0.17
CA VAL A 92 -9.06 -20.33 -0.66
C VAL A 92 -10.00 -19.78 -1.73
N PRO A 93 -9.99 -20.34 -2.96
CA PRO A 93 -10.90 -19.91 -4.03
C PRO A 93 -12.37 -19.98 -3.61
N GLY A 94 -13.07 -18.85 -3.63
CA GLY A 94 -14.48 -18.73 -3.25
C GLY A 94 -14.74 -18.38 -1.78
N GLU A 95 -13.74 -18.53 -0.90
CA GLU A 95 -13.85 -18.19 0.53
C GLU A 95 -12.99 -16.97 0.91
N GLY A 96 -11.88 -16.75 0.21
CA GLY A 96 -10.98 -15.62 0.44
C GLY A 96 -9.78 -15.97 1.33
N TRP A 97 -9.23 -14.97 2.04
CA TRP A 97 -8.14 -15.18 3.00
C TRP A 97 -8.68 -15.76 4.30
N ILE A 98 -8.15 -16.91 4.72
CA ILE A 98 -8.46 -17.58 5.99
C ILE A 98 -7.20 -17.74 6.83
N GLU A 99 -7.32 -17.60 8.15
CA GLU A 99 -6.23 -17.89 9.11
C GLU A 99 -5.89 -19.38 9.05
N ASP A 100 -4.61 -19.69 8.90
CA ASP A 100 -4.07 -21.04 9.01
C ASP A 100 -3.53 -21.19 10.45
N ASP A 101 -4.01 -22.19 11.18
CA ASP A 101 -3.66 -22.46 12.58
C ASP A 101 -2.38 -23.32 12.74
N GLU A 102 -1.51 -23.37 11.72
CA GLU A 102 -0.26 -24.14 11.78
C GLU A 102 0.88 -23.42 12.51
#